data_AF-A0A150QSU9-F1
#
_entry.id   AF-A0A150QSU9-F1
#
_cell.length_a   1.000
_cell.length_b   1.000
_cell.length_c   1.000
_cell.angle_alpha   90.00
_cell.angle_beta   90.00
_cell.angle_gamma   90.00
#
_symmetry.space_group_name_H-M   'P 1'
#
loop_
_entity.id
_entity.type
_entity.pdbx_description
1 polymer ?
#
loop_
_entity_poly.entity_id
_entity_poly.type
_entity_poly.pdbx_seq_one_letter_code
_entity_poly.pdbx_strand_id
1 'polypeptide(L)'
;MTSPERAGSDGIRAARALLSLVEEHSADDFQAAEAILGGQKELAQILQLLRNVKRQQSSTGEDHGPVSIERLREIVKDELFKLAHDNADVEKTLRGFLDKSANVRPDSPINDVIEQALRNLDNLRLAPAARAFTIADLLRITSATAGAEHEKRIELILRNLAISAIEENVIVLPTLHSIAQLRTMWAPVPLPYKAQESRRHLAERLFKDVERLAPAKIGAITTRLLSEGLRGPADRAIAETRRKNKKAHGE
;
A
#
# COMPACT_ATOMS: atom_id res chain seq x y z
N MET A 1 32.14 30.80 22.47
CA MET A 1 31.70 31.31 21.15
C MET A 1 31.71 30.15 20.16
N THR A 2 30.55 29.65 19.75
CA THR A 2 30.43 28.57 18.76
C THR A 2 30.64 29.14 17.36
N SER A 3 31.59 28.56 16.60
CA SER A 3 31.93 28.99 15.25
C SER A 3 30.70 28.91 14.31
N PRO A 4 30.44 29.91 13.46
CA PRO A 4 29.25 29.98 12.60
C PRO A 4 29.09 28.78 11.65
N GLU A 5 30.21 28.15 11.25
CA GLU A 5 30.19 26.92 10.44
C GLU A 5 29.60 25.70 11.17
N ARG A 6 29.80 25.59 12.49
CA ARG A 6 29.21 24.52 13.30
C ARG A 6 27.70 24.72 13.47
N ALA A 7 27.26 25.96 13.71
CA ALA A 7 25.84 26.32 13.79
C ALA A 7 25.09 26.03 12.48
N GLY A 8 25.72 26.25 11.31
CA GLY A 8 25.16 25.88 10.01
C GLY A 8 24.98 24.37 9.83
N SER A 9 25.97 23.56 10.22
CA SER A 9 25.89 22.10 10.12
C SER A 9 24.88 21.47 11.10
N ASP A 10 24.75 22.03 12.30
CA ASP A 10 23.77 21.59 13.29
C ASP A 10 22.35 22.01 12.90
N GLY A 11 22.17 23.18 12.29
CA GLY A 11 20.90 23.62 11.70
C GLY A 11 20.44 22.71 10.55
N ILE A 12 21.36 22.28 9.69
CA ILE A 12 21.06 21.32 8.61
C ILE A 12 20.68 19.94 9.18
N ARG A 13 21.35 19.48 10.25
CA ARG A 13 21.02 18.22 10.91
C ARG A 13 19.63 18.28 11.58
N ALA A 14 19.32 19.39 12.25
CA ALA A 14 18.01 19.62 12.85
C ALA A 14 16.90 19.69 11.79
N ALA A 15 17.13 20.40 10.67
CA ALA A 15 16.19 20.46 9.56
C ALA A 15 15.94 19.08 8.92
N ARG A 16 16.98 18.25 8.76
CA ARG A 16 16.84 16.86 8.28
C ARG A 16 16.05 15.98 9.25
N ALA A 17 16.30 16.10 10.55
CA ALA A 17 15.54 15.38 11.56
C ALA A 17 14.05 15.78 11.54
N LEU A 18 13.75 17.07 11.37
CA LEU A 18 12.38 17.58 11.25
C LEU A 18 11.69 17.10 9.97
N LEU A 19 12.41 17.04 8.85
CA LEU A 19 11.89 16.48 7.60
C LEU A 19 11.62 14.97 7.71
N SER A 20 12.50 14.21 8.39
CA SER A 20 12.27 12.78 8.68
C SER A 20 11.00 12.58 9.51
N LEU A 21 10.76 13.44 10.52
CA LEU A 21 9.53 13.40 11.31
C LEU A 21 8.29 13.67 10.44
N VAL A 22 8.35 14.59 9.48
CA VAL A 22 7.25 14.88 8.54
C VAL A 22 6.97 13.69 7.62
N GLU A 23 8.01 12.97 7.21
CA GLU A 23 7.87 11.75 6.41
C GLU A 23 7.23 10.61 7.22
N GLU A 24 7.58 10.48 8.51
CA GLU A 24 7.19 9.36 9.38
C GLU A 24 5.84 9.55 10.10
N HIS A 25 5.32 10.77 10.18
CA HIS A 25 4.14 11.09 11.00
C HIS A 25 3.03 11.82 10.22
N SER A 26 1.78 11.54 10.63
CA SER A 26 0.58 12.17 10.06
C SER A 26 0.31 13.55 10.67
N ALA A 27 -0.53 14.34 10.00
CA ALA A 27 -0.98 15.64 10.52
C ALA A 27 -1.65 15.53 11.91
N ASP A 28 -2.34 14.41 12.16
CA ASP A 28 -3.03 14.13 13.42
C ASP A 28 -2.05 13.72 14.53
N ASP A 29 -0.96 13.02 14.20
CA ASP A 29 0.11 12.70 15.15
C ASP A 29 0.78 13.99 15.67
N PHE A 30 1.00 14.99 14.80
CA PHE A 30 1.55 16.28 15.20
C PHE A 30 0.58 17.10 16.05
N GLN A 31 -0.71 17.07 15.74
CA GLN A 31 -1.75 17.73 16.55
C GLN A 31 -1.90 17.08 17.92
N ALA A 32 -1.79 15.75 18.01
CA ALA A 32 -1.78 15.04 19.28
C ALA A 32 -0.52 15.37 20.10
N ALA A 33 0.65 15.47 19.46
CA ALA A 33 1.88 15.89 20.12
C ALA A 33 1.79 17.34 20.63
N GLU A 34 1.21 18.25 19.85
CA GLU A 34 0.95 19.65 20.24
C GLU A 34 0.07 19.72 21.51
N ALA A 35 -0.98 18.90 21.60
CA ALA A 35 -1.86 18.84 22.76
C ALA A 35 -1.19 18.27 24.02
N ILE A 36 -0.22 17.36 23.86
CA ILE A 36 0.52 16.73 24.97
C ILE A 36 1.66 17.63 25.46
N LEU A 37 2.33 18.34 24.55
CA LEU A 37 3.53 19.14 24.83
C LEU A 37 3.21 20.58 25.28
N GLY A 38 1.99 20.84 25.73
CA GLY A 38 1.35 22.14 25.96
C GLY A 38 2.02 23.15 26.90
N GLY A 39 3.32 23.03 27.19
CA GLY A 39 4.12 24.00 27.95
C GLY A 39 5.22 24.72 27.15
N GLN A 40 5.61 24.27 25.95
CA GLN A 40 6.73 24.87 25.20
C GLN A 40 6.28 25.50 23.89
N LYS A 41 6.13 26.84 23.89
CA LYS A 41 5.66 27.64 22.73
C LYS A 41 6.42 27.37 21.43
N GLU A 42 7.74 27.23 21.50
CA GLU A 42 8.59 27.04 20.32
C GLU A 42 8.39 25.65 19.69
N LEU A 43 8.24 24.61 20.52
CA LEU A 43 8.02 23.24 20.07
C LEU A 43 6.62 23.06 19.45
N ALA A 44 5.60 23.69 20.04
CA ALA A 44 4.25 23.74 19.48
C ALA A 44 4.22 24.43 18.10
N GLN A 45 4.95 25.53 17.93
CA GLN A 45 5.07 26.22 16.65
C GLN A 45 5.76 25.35 15.57
N ILE A 46 6.79 24.61 15.94
CA ILE A 46 7.45 23.66 15.03
C ILE A 46 6.47 22.56 14.61
N LEU A 47 5.74 21.94 15.54
CA LEU A 47 4.75 20.89 15.22
C LEU A 47 3.62 21.41 14.34
N GLN A 48 3.18 22.66 14.56
CA GLN A 48 2.18 23.32 13.73
C GLN A 48 2.70 23.58 12.30
N LEU A 49 3.97 23.97 12.15
CA LEU A 49 4.62 24.11 10.84
C LEU A 49 4.73 22.76 10.12
N LEU A 50 5.16 21.69 10.80
CA LEU A 50 5.24 20.35 10.22
C LEU A 50 3.87 19.83 9.77
N ARG A 51 2.81 20.07 10.58
CA ARG A 51 1.42 19.76 10.21
C ARG A 51 0.97 20.50 8.95
N ASN A 52 1.28 21.79 8.84
CA ASN A 52 0.88 22.60 7.69
C ASN A 52 1.64 22.18 6.42
N VAL A 53 2.93 21.86 6.53
CA VAL A 53 3.72 21.29 5.43
C VAL A 53 3.13 19.97 4.95
N LYS A 54 2.72 19.09 5.88
CA LYS A 54 2.07 17.81 5.51
C LYS A 54 0.74 18.02 4.80
N ARG A 55 -0.11 18.93 5.30
CA ARG A 55 -1.39 19.28 4.66
C ARG A 55 -1.20 19.89 3.26
N GLN A 56 -0.16 20.68 3.07
CA GLN A 56 0.19 21.25 1.75
C GLN A 56 0.71 20.17 0.79
N GLN A 57 1.51 19.22 1.25
CA GLN A 57 1.95 18.06 0.46
C GLN A 57 0.77 17.16 0.05
N SER A 58 -0.24 17.01 0.91
CA SER A 58 -1.47 16.27 0.60
C SER A 58 -2.37 17.00 -0.41
N SER A 59 -2.25 18.32 -0.57
CA SER A 59 -3.11 19.13 -1.44
C SER A 59 -2.67 19.20 -2.91
N THR A 60 -1.47 18.73 -3.24
CA THR A 60 -0.89 18.77 -4.60
C THR A 60 -0.89 17.43 -5.33
N GLY A 61 -1.18 16.32 -4.66
CA GLY A 61 -1.55 15.07 -5.29
C GLY A 61 -3.07 14.94 -5.28
N GLU A 62 -3.69 14.53 -6.39
CA GLU A 62 -5.06 14.02 -6.32
C GLU A 62 -5.14 13.04 -5.15
N ASP A 63 -6.01 13.35 -4.18
CA ASP A 63 -6.16 12.65 -2.90
C ASP A 63 -6.78 11.27 -3.16
N HIS A 64 -6.03 10.39 -3.80
CA HIS A 64 -6.27 8.97 -3.83
C HIS A 64 -5.83 8.49 -2.45
N GLY A 65 -6.75 8.52 -1.48
CA GLY A 65 -6.50 8.07 -0.12
C GLY A 65 -5.74 6.74 -0.05
N PRO A 66 -5.17 6.38 1.11
CA PRO A 66 -4.06 5.45 1.13
C PRO A 66 -4.46 4.07 0.59
N VAL A 67 -3.57 3.41 -0.17
CA VAL A 67 -3.90 2.24 -1.01
C VAL A 67 -4.68 1.18 -0.21
N SER A 68 -5.91 0.91 -0.64
CA SER A 68 -6.85 0.05 0.07
C SER A 68 -7.32 -1.13 -0.81
N ILE A 69 -8.00 -2.10 -0.18
CA ILE A 69 -8.58 -3.24 -0.92
C ILE A 69 -9.65 -2.76 -1.90
N GLU A 70 -10.40 -1.73 -1.53
CA GLU A 70 -11.39 -1.09 -2.40
C GLU A 70 -10.71 -0.47 -3.62
N ARG A 71 -9.56 0.20 -3.45
CA ARG A 71 -8.80 0.73 -4.59
C ARG A 71 -8.28 -0.37 -5.51
N LEU A 72 -7.78 -1.47 -4.95
CA LEU A 72 -7.40 -2.65 -5.75
C LEU A 72 -8.60 -3.19 -6.53
N ARG A 73 -9.78 -3.28 -5.89
CA ARG A 73 -11.01 -3.76 -6.53
C ARG A 73 -11.43 -2.88 -7.71
N GLU A 74 -11.40 -1.55 -7.55
CA GLU A 74 -11.76 -0.63 -8.64
C GLU A 74 -10.80 -0.79 -9.82
N ILE A 75 -9.49 -0.87 -9.56
CA ILE A 75 -8.48 -1.10 -10.62
C ILE A 75 -8.75 -2.43 -11.33
N VAL A 76 -8.99 -3.51 -10.57
CA VAL A 76 -9.29 -4.83 -11.16
C VAL A 76 -10.57 -4.78 -11.99
N LYS A 77 -11.63 -4.16 -11.49
CA LYS A 77 -12.89 -4.02 -12.23
C LYS A 77 -12.66 -3.32 -13.57
N ASP A 78 -11.98 -2.18 -13.57
CA ASP A 78 -11.74 -1.38 -14.77
C ASP A 78 -10.88 -2.15 -15.78
N GLU A 79 -9.87 -2.90 -15.31
CA GLU A 79 -9.02 -3.71 -16.16
C GLU A 79 -9.76 -4.94 -16.72
N LEU A 80 -10.60 -5.59 -15.92
CA LEU A 80 -11.43 -6.71 -16.37
C LEU A 80 -12.44 -6.26 -17.43
N PHE A 81 -13.07 -5.10 -17.26
CA PHE A 81 -13.98 -4.53 -18.27
C PHE A 81 -13.28 -4.31 -19.59
N LYS A 82 -12.09 -3.67 -19.57
CA LYS A 82 -11.31 -3.43 -20.78
C LYS A 82 -10.91 -4.74 -21.46
N LEU A 83 -10.33 -5.68 -20.70
CA LEU A 83 -9.87 -6.95 -21.26
C LEU A 83 -11.02 -7.80 -21.82
N ALA A 84 -12.18 -7.81 -21.17
CA ALA A 84 -13.36 -8.53 -21.65
C ALA A 84 -13.94 -7.90 -22.92
N HIS A 85 -13.94 -6.56 -23.00
CA HIS A 85 -14.42 -5.85 -24.18
C HIS A 85 -13.52 -6.07 -25.40
N ASP A 86 -12.21 -6.06 -25.18
CA ASP A 86 -11.22 -6.14 -26.26
C ASP A 86 -10.90 -7.59 -26.67
N ASN A 87 -11.29 -8.59 -25.87
CA ASN A 87 -10.94 -10.00 -26.11
C ASN A 87 -12.06 -10.98 -25.70
N ALA A 88 -12.67 -11.64 -26.71
CA ALA A 88 -13.75 -12.60 -26.52
C ALA A 88 -13.35 -13.87 -25.76
N ASP A 89 -12.09 -14.31 -25.85
CA ASP A 89 -11.60 -15.46 -25.07
C ASP A 89 -11.47 -15.12 -23.58
N VAL A 90 -11.16 -13.86 -23.26
CA VAL A 90 -11.18 -13.35 -21.89
C VAL A 90 -12.61 -13.31 -21.36
N GLU A 91 -13.57 -12.80 -22.15
CA GLU A 91 -14.98 -12.83 -21.75
C GLU A 91 -15.45 -14.26 -21.44
N LYS A 92 -15.16 -15.23 -22.32
CA LYS A 92 -15.52 -16.63 -22.11
C LYS A 92 -14.89 -17.21 -20.85
N THR A 93 -13.63 -16.88 -20.59
CA THR A 93 -12.89 -17.33 -19.40
C THR A 93 -13.49 -16.74 -18.13
N LEU A 94 -13.82 -15.44 -18.15
CA LEU A 94 -14.48 -14.75 -17.06
C LEU A 94 -15.85 -15.36 -16.76
N ARG A 95 -16.68 -15.63 -17.77
CA ARG A 95 -17.96 -16.33 -17.56
C ARG A 95 -17.76 -17.71 -16.95
N GLY A 96 -16.81 -18.49 -17.45
CA GLY A 96 -16.48 -19.81 -16.88
C GLY A 96 -16.09 -19.77 -15.40
N PHE A 97 -15.35 -18.73 -14.97
CA PHE A 97 -14.94 -18.54 -13.58
C PHE A 97 -16.02 -17.92 -12.70
N LEU A 98 -16.76 -16.94 -13.24
CA LEU A 98 -17.62 -16.06 -12.45
C LEU A 98 -19.09 -16.49 -12.45
N ASP A 99 -19.60 -17.17 -13.48
CA ASP A 99 -21.04 -17.49 -13.58
C ASP A 99 -21.53 -18.30 -12.37
N LYS A 100 -20.71 -19.22 -11.87
CA LYS A 100 -21.02 -20.04 -10.69
C LYS A 100 -21.03 -19.25 -9.38
N SER A 101 -20.31 -18.13 -9.32
CA SER A 101 -20.14 -17.32 -8.10
C SER A 101 -20.96 -16.04 -8.10
N ALA A 102 -21.35 -15.53 -9.28
CA ALA A 102 -22.03 -14.27 -9.45
C ALA A 102 -23.56 -14.37 -9.31
N ASN A 103 -24.16 -15.57 -9.43
CA ASN A 103 -25.63 -15.78 -9.37
C ASN A 103 -26.40 -14.84 -10.32
N VAL A 104 -25.85 -14.59 -11.51
CA VAL A 104 -26.48 -13.76 -12.57
C VAL A 104 -27.10 -14.66 -13.62
N ARG A 105 -27.98 -14.08 -14.46
CA ARG A 105 -28.56 -14.82 -15.58
C ARG A 105 -27.45 -15.16 -16.60
N PRO A 106 -27.51 -16.33 -17.26
CA PRO A 106 -26.51 -16.72 -18.27
C PRO A 106 -26.32 -15.68 -19.37
N ASP A 107 -27.40 -14.98 -19.74
CA ASP A 107 -27.42 -13.99 -20.83
C ASP A 107 -27.09 -12.57 -20.35
N SER A 108 -26.71 -12.39 -19.08
CA SER A 108 -26.37 -11.07 -18.54
C SER A 108 -25.11 -10.48 -19.23
N PRO A 109 -25.06 -9.15 -19.44
CA PRO A 109 -23.85 -8.46 -19.90
C PRO A 109 -22.65 -8.82 -19.02
N ILE A 110 -21.47 -9.01 -19.63
CA ILE A 110 -20.26 -9.41 -18.89
C ILE A 110 -19.89 -8.41 -17.79
N ASN A 111 -20.16 -7.13 -18.00
CA ASN A 111 -19.93 -6.08 -17.00
C ASN A 111 -20.74 -6.34 -15.72
N ASP A 112 -22.01 -6.72 -15.84
CA ASP A 112 -22.87 -7.05 -14.70
C ASP A 112 -22.36 -8.30 -13.97
N VAL A 113 -21.84 -9.29 -14.73
CA VAL A 113 -21.25 -10.51 -14.15
C VAL A 113 -20.00 -10.18 -13.34
N ILE A 114 -19.09 -9.36 -13.88
CA ILE A 114 -17.88 -8.92 -13.19
C ILE A 114 -18.24 -8.10 -11.94
N GLU A 115 -19.15 -7.14 -12.04
CA GLU A 115 -19.57 -6.34 -10.88
C GLU A 115 -20.15 -7.22 -9.78
N GLN A 116 -21.07 -8.12 -10.14
CA GLN A 116 -21.74 -8.96 -9.17
C GLN A 116 -20.77 -9.97 -8.53
N ALA A 117 -19.83 -10.51 -9.29
CA ALA A 117 -18.77 -11.37 -8.75
C ALA A 117 -17.89 -10.64 -7.74
N LEU A 118 -17.42 -9.43 -8.07
CA LEU A 118 -16.59 -8.62 -7.17
C LEU A 118 -17.36 -8.23 -5.90
N ARG A 119 -18.65 -7.89 -6.02
CA ARG A 119 -19.54 -7.66 -4.86
C ARG A 119 -19.71 -8.92 -4.01
N ASN A 120 -19.85 -10.09 -4.63
CA ASN A 120 -19.97 -11.35 -3.90
C ASN A 120 -18.67 -11.67 -3.13
N LEU A 121 -17.50 -11.37 -3.69
CA LEU A 121 -16.21 -11.47 -2.98
C LEU A 121 -16.15 -10.58 -1.73
N ASP A 122 -16.79 -9.41 -1.75
CA ASP A 122 -16.89 -8.54 -0.57
C ASP A 122 -17.79 -9.15 0.52
N ASN A 123 -18.83 -9.87 0.10
CA ASN A 123 -19.75 -10.57 1.00
C ASN A 123 -19.15 -11.86 1.59
N LEU A 124 -18.11 -12.42 0.97
CA LEU A 124 -17.37 -13.51 1.57
C LEU A 124 -16.62 -13.01 2.81
N ARG A 125 -16.75 -13.75 3.91
CA ARG A 125 -16.00 -13.53 5.17
C ARG A 125 -14.53 -13.95 5.03
N LEU A 126 -13.87 -13.47 3.99
CA LEU A 126 -12.44 -13.67 3.77
C LEU A 126 -11.64 -12.69 4.63
N ALA A 127 -10.51 -13.17 5.14
CA ALA A 127 -9.50 -12.28 5.71
C ALA A 127 -9.04 -11.28 4.62
N PRO A 128 -8.69 -10.03 4.98
CA PRO A 128 -8.24 -9.00 4.03
C PRO A 128 -7.15 -9.49 3.07
N ALA A 129 -6.18 -10.24 3.61
CA ALA A 129 -5.09 -10.82 2.83
C ALA A 129 -5.57 -11.86 1.79
N ALA A 130 -6.53 -12.71 2.18
CA ALA A 130 -7.12 -13.70 1.28
C ALA A 130 -7.97 -13.02 0.19
N ARG A 131 -8.67 -11.94 0.52
CA ARG A 131 -9.42 -11.15 -0.47
C ARG A 131 -8.51 -10.49 -1.49
N ALA A 132 -7.43 -9.83 -1.03
CA ALA A 132 -6.42 -9.26 -1.92
C ALA A 132 -5.79 -10.33 -2.84
N PHE A 133 -5.56 -11.53 -2.31
CA PHE A 133 -5.10 -12.67 -3.09
C PHE A 133 -6.07 -13.03 -4.21
N THR A 134 -7.34 -13.29 -3.88
CA THR A 134 -8.36 -13.69 -4.85
C THR A 134 -8.56 -12.64 -5.94
N ILE A 135 -8.57 -11.35 -5.59
CA ILE A 135 -8.75 -10.26 -6.54
C ILE A 135 -7.54 -10.16 -7.50
N ALA A 136 -6.32 -10.23 -6.98
CA ALA A 136 -5.12 -10.18 -7.81
C ALA A 136 -4.99 -11.40 -8.73
N ASP A 137 -5.36 -12.58 -8.24
CA ASP A 137 -5.30 -13.84 -8.99
C ASP A 137 -6.29 -13.86 -10.16
N LEU A 138 -7.51 -13.37 -9.94
CA LEU A 138 -8.51 -13.20 -11.00
C LEU A 138 -7.93 -12.36 -12.16
N LEU A 139 -7.32 -11.22 -11.83
CA LEU A 139 -6.75 -10.33 -12.84
C LEU A 139 -5.58 -10.99 -13.61
N ARG A 140 -4.77 -11.82 -12.92
CA ARG A 140 -3.67 -12.55 -13.58
C ARG A 140 -4.18 -13.59 -14.55
N ILE A 141 -5.14 -14.43 -14.14
CA ILE A 141 -5.72 -15.46 -14.99
C ILE A 141 -6.31 -14.84 -16.27
N THR A 142 -7.01 -13.72 -16.13
CA THR A 142 -7.61 -13.03 -17.28
C THR A 142 -6.55 -12.38 -18.17
N SER A 143 -5.50 -11.82 -17.58
CA SER A 143 -4.40 -11.22 -18.35
C SER A 143 -3.57 -12.26 -19.11
N ALA A 144 -3.37 -13.44 -18.53
CA ALA A 144 -2.68 -14.55 -19.18
C ALA A 144 -3.48 -15.03 -20.40
N THR A 145 -4.81 -15.05 -20.28
CA THR A 145 -5.72 -15.34 -21.39
C THR A 145 -5.65 -14.28 -22.49
N ALA A 146 -5.52 -13.00 -22.11
CA ALA A 146 -5.39 -11.89 -23.06
C ALA A 146 -4.04 -11.89 -23.82
N GLY A 147 -3.01 -12.52 -23.25
CA GLY A 147 -1.70 -12.71 -23.87
C GLY A 147 -0.54 -12.08 -23.08
N ALA A 148 0.69 -12.44 -23.47
CA ALA A 148 1.90 -12.14 -22.71
C ALA A 148 2.16 -10.64 -22.46
N GLU A 149 1.78 -9.76 -23.39
CA GLU A 149 1.93 -8.31 -23.20
C GLU A 149 0.98 -7.77 -22.12
N HIS A 150 -0.26 -8.28 -22.07
CA HIS A 150 -1.20 -7.94 -21.02
C HIS A 150 -0.76 -8.49 -19.66
N GLU A 151 -0.25 -9.73 -19.63
CA GLU A 151 0.30 -10.33 -18.41
C GLU A 151 1.42 -9.48 -17.81
N LYS A 152 2.40 -9.06 -18.62
CA LYS A 152 3.49 -8.17 -18.17
C LYS A 152 2.96 -6.83 -17.65
N ARG A 153 2.00 -6.21 -18.35
CA ARG A 153 1.40 -4.93 -17.95
C ARG A 153 0.67 -5.07 -16.61
N ILE A 154 -0.15 -6.10 -16.46
CA ILE A 154 -0.90 -6.34 -15.22
C ILE A 154 0.03 -6.60 -14.05
N GLU A 155 1.08 -7.41 -14.24
CA GLU A 155 2.05 -7.67 -13.19
C GLU A 155 2.80 -6.39 -12.78
N LEU A 156 3.12 -5.49 -13.73
CA LEU A 156 3.68 -4.17 -13.42
C LEU A 156 2.72 -3.31 -12.58
N ILE A 157 1.42 -3.28 -12.93
CA ILE A 157 0.39 -2.56 -12.16
C ILE A 157 0.30 -3.10 -10.73
N LEU A 158 0.23 -4.42 -10.57
CA LEU A 158 0.15 -5.08 -9.26
C LEU A 158 1.40 -4.82 -8.41
N ARG A 159 2.59 -4.81 -9.01
CA ARG A 159 3.84 -4.46 -8.30
C ARG A 159 3.86 -3.02 -7.84
N ASN A 160 3.47 -2.08 -8.70
CA ASN A 160 3.41 -0.66 -8.34
C ASN A 160 2.42 -0.43 -7.20
N LEU A 161 1.26 -1.09 -7.24
CA LEU A 161 0.30 -1.06 -6.13
C LEU A 161 0.89 -1.64 -4.84
N ALA A 162 1.65 -2.73 -4.93
CA ALA A 162 2.29 -3.34 -3.76
C ALA A 162 3.34 -2.40 -3.14
N ILE A 163 4.14 -1.73 -3.98
CA ILE A 163 5.12 -0.73 -3.55
C ILE A 163 4.43 0.39 -2.80
N SER A 164 3.40 1.00 -3.39
CA SER A 164 2.63 2.07 -2.73
C SER A 164 1.96 1.58 -1.45
N ALA A 165 1.37 0.38 -1.45
CA ALA A 165 0.71 -0.17 -0.27
C ALA A 165 1.70 -0.43 0.89
N ILE A 166 2.91 -0.91 0.61
CA ILE A 166 3.96 -1.12 1.64
C ILE A 166 4.51 0.23 2.13
N GLU A 167 4.75 1.15 1.20
CA GLU A 167 5.21 2.51 1.49
C GLU A 167 4.25 3.21 2.46
N GLU A 168 2.94 3.11 2.22
CA GLU A 168 1.93 3.81 3.01
C GLU A 168 1.52 3.07 4.29
N ASN A 169 1.82 1.77 4.43
CA ASN A 169 1.41 0.96 5.58
C ASN A 169 2.31 1.17 6.81
N VAL A 170 2.25 2.37 7.40
CA VAL A 170 2.96 2.74 8.63
C VAL A 170 2.37 2.12 9.90
N ILE A 171 1.22 1.44 9.79
CA ILE A 171 0.55 0.79 10.92
C ILE A 171 1.17 -0.58 11.22
N VAL A 172 1.28 -1.43 10.19
CA VAL A 172 1.84 -2.79 10.33
C VAL A 172 3.34 -2.80 10.07
N LEU A 173 3.82 -1.92 9.19
CA LEU A 173 5.24 -1.78 8.87
C LEU A 173 5.72 -0.40 9.36
N PRO A 174 5.78 -0.17 10.68
CA PRO A 174 6.01 1.17 11.24
C PRO A 174 7.41 1.70 10.95
N THR A 175 8.38 0.83 10.66
CA THR A 175 9.78 1.22 10.47
C THR A 175 10.35 0.67 9.17
N LEU A 176 11.40 1.31 8.67
CA LEU A 176 12.17 0.80 7.52
C LEU A 176 12.73 -0.60 7.82
N HIS A 177 13.11 -0.87 9.06
CA HIS A 177 13.49 -2.22 9.48
C HIS A 177 12.38 -3.26 9.28
N SER A 178 11.13 -2.94 9.65
CA SER A 178 10.01 -3.87 9.46
C SER A 178 9.72 -4.17 7.97
N ILE A 179 9.87 -3.18 7.08
CA ILE A 179 9.80 -3.41 5.62
C ILE A 179 10.96 -4.32 5.18
N ALA A 180 12.18 -4.05 5.64
CA ALA A 180 13.35 -4.84 5.29
C ALA A 180 13.26 -6.31 5.73
N GLN A 181 12.54 -6.59 6.83
CA GLN A 181 12.27 -7.94 7.31
C GLN A 181 11.39 -8.74 6.34
N LEU A 182 10.55 -8.11 5.51
CA LEU A 182 9.72 -8.82 4.52
C LEU A 182 10.56 -9.69 3.57
N ARG A 183 11.80 -9.29 3.28
CA ARG A 183 12.73 -10.07 2.45
C ARG A 183 12.98 -11.48 2.97
N THR A 184 12.85 -11.69 4.29
CA THR A 184 13.04 -12.99 4.94
C THR A 184 12.08 -14.07 4.43
N MET A 185 10.99 -13.69 3.77
CA MET A 185 10.06 -14.60 3.10
C MET A 185 10.69 -15.39 1.94
N TRP A 186 11.74 -14.88 1.30
CA TRP A 186 12.39 -15.55 0.16
C TRP A 186 13.92 -15.48 0.16
N ALA A 187 14.54 -14.78 1.11
CA ALA A 187 15.97 -14.81 1.34
C ALA A 187 16.27 -14.68 2.85
N PRO A 188 17.11 -15.53 3.46
CA PRO A 188 17.20 -15.71 4.91
C PRO A 188 17.74 -14.50 5.70
N VAL A 189 18.11 -13.41 5.02
CA VAL A 189 18.72 -12.23 5.62
C VAL A 189 17.84 -11.00 5.33
N PRO A 190 17.53 -10.17 6.34
CA PRO A 190 16.86 -8.89 6.12
C PRO A 190 17.58 -8.04 5.09
N LEU A 191 16.83 -7.21 4.37
CA LEU A 191 17.45 -6.26 3.45
C LEU A 191 18.23 -5.20 4.26
N PRO A 192 19.52 -4.94 3.99
CA PRO A 192 20.23 -3.89 4.70
C PRO A 192 19.66 -2.52 4.32
N TYR A 193 19.33 -1.75 5.36
CA TYR A 193 18.89 -0.37 5.25
C TYR A 193 20.09 0.57 5.07
N LYS A 194 19.98 1.52 4.14
CA LYS A 194 20.96 2.60 3.98
C LYS A 194 20.42 3.89 4.58
N ALA A 195 21.23 4.59 5.38
CA ALA A 195 20.86 5.92 5.87
C ALA A 195 20.65 6.85 4.66
N GLN A 196 19.42 7.36 4.45
CA GLN A 196 18.88 8.12 3.28
C GLN A 196 17.90 7.35 2.38
N GLU A 197 17.63 6.08 2.66
CA GLU A 197 16.68 5.32 1.87
C GLU A 197 15.24 5.59 2.32
N SER A 198 14.37 6.05 1.39
CA SER A 198 12.94 6.19 1.70
C SER A 198 12.24 4.83 1.76
N ARG A 199 11.02 4.80 2.33
CA ARG A 199 10.17 3.60 2.37
C ARG A 199 9.92 3.03 0.97
N ARG A 200 9.68 3.91 0.00
CA ARG A 200 9.52 3.56 -1.41
C ARG A 200 10.75 2.86 -1.97
N HIS A 201 11.93 3.44 -1.79
CA HIS A 201 13.19 2.87 -2.27
C HIS A 201 13.42 1.47 -1.71
N LEU A 202 13.09 1.25 -0.43
CA LEU A 202 13.22 -0.04 0.21
C LEU A 202 12.22 -1.07 -0.35
N ALA A 203 10.97 -0.66 -0.60
CA ALA A 203 9.95 -1.49 -1.23
C ALA A 203 10.31 -1.86 -2.69
N GLU A 204 10.83 -0.92 -3.47
CA GLU A 204 11.34 -1.17 -4.83
C GLU A 204 12.50 -2.17 -4.82
N ARG A 205 13.41 -2.06 -3.85
CA ARG A 205 14.51 -3.04 -3.69
C ARG A 205 14.02 -4.42 -3.33
N LEU A 206 12.94 -4.55 -2.54
CA LEU A 206 12.34 -5.87 -2.29
C LEU A 206 11.96 -6.53 -3.61
N PHE A 207 11.29 -5.82 -4.51
CA PHE A 207 10.92 -6.34 -5.82
C PHE A 207 12.11 -6.67 -6.71
N LYS A 208 13.14 -5.80 -6.77
CA LYS A 208 14.38 -6.09 -7.51
C LYS A 208 15.09 -7.34 -6.98
N ASP A 209 15.05 -7.55 -5.67
CA ASP A 209 15.61 -8.76 -5.07
C ASP A 209 14.75 -10.00 -5.36
N VAL A 210 13.42 -9.88 -5.46
CA VAL A 210 12.55 -10.98 -5.89
C VAL A 210 12.87 -11.39 -7.33
N GLU A 211 13.00 -10.42 -8.24
CA GLU A 211 13.38 -10.67 -9.63
C GLU A 211 14.71 -11.40 -9.74
N ARG A 212 15.67 -11.04 -8.87
CA ARG A 212 17.02 -11.61 -8.87
C ARG A 212 17.09 -12.98 -8.17
N LEU A 213 16.41 -13.16 -7.05
CA LEU A 213 16.57 -14.32 -6.17
C LEU A 213 15.49 -15.39 -6.34
N ALA A 214 14.29 -14.99 -6.78
CA ALA A 214 13.14 -15.86 -6.92
C ALA A 214 12.24 -15.47 -8.12
N PRO A 215 12.79 -15.34 -9.35
CA PRO A 215 12.03 -14.85 -10.52
C PRO A 215 10.78 -15.69 -10.81
N ALA A 216 10.87 -17.02 -10.66
CA ALA A 216 9.76 -17.93 -10.87
C ALA A 216 8.59 -17.76 -9.87
N LYS A 217 8.81 -17.06 -8.74
CA LYS A 217 7.81 -16.85 -7.69
C LYS A 217 7.29 -15.42 -7.65
N ILE A 218 7.63 -14.60 -8.65
CA ILE A 218 7.39 -13.16 -8.59
C ILE A 218 5.91 -12.83 -8.40
N GLY A 219 5.00 -13.45 -9.16
CA GLY A 219 3.55 -13.20 -9.01
C GLY A 219 3.03 -13.54 -7.60
N ALA A 220 3.44 -14.69 -7.06
CA ALA A 220 3.05 -15.11 -5.71
C ALA A 220 3.58 -14.15 -4.63
N ILE A 221 4.82 -13.68 -4.80
CA ILE A 221 5.44 -12.72 -3.88
C ILE A 221 4.78 -11.34 -4.01
N THR A 222 4.50 -10.86 -5.22
CA THR A 222 3.76 -9.63 -5.47
C THR A 222 2.41 -9.66 -4.75
N THR A 223 1.67 -10.76 -4.84
CA THR A 223 0.40 -10.90 -4.14
C THR A 223 0.56 -10.94 -2.64
N ARG A 224 1.59 -11.61 -2.14
CA ARG A 224 1.88 -11.61 -0.70
C ARG A 224 2.18 -10.19 -0.22
N LEU A 225 3.02 -9.45 -0.94
CA LEU A 225 3.36 -8.07 -0.62
C LEU A 225 2.15 -7.12 -0.70
N LEU A 226 1.27 -7.29 -1.69
CA LEU A 226 -0.04 -6.62 -1.73
C LEU A 226 -0.85 -6.96 -0.48
N SER A 227 -0.93 -8.23 -0.09
CA SER A 227 -1.71 -8.65 1.08
C SER A 227 -1.17 -8.11 2.41
N GLU A 228 0.16 -7.92 2.51
CA GLU A 228 0.80 -7.31 3.68
C GLU A 228 0.63 -5.78 3.69
N GLY A 229 0.66 -5.13 2.52
CA GLY A 229 0.56 -3.68 2.36
C GLY A 229 -0.88 -3.14 2.42
N LEU A 230 -1.84 -3.81 1.76
CA LEU A 230 -3.21 -3.32 1.61
C LEU A 230 -3.98 -3.43 2.93
N ARG A 231 -4.58 -2.33 3.37
CA ARG A 231 -5.49 -2.30 4.53
C ARG A 231 -6.73 -1.52 4.17
N GLY A 232 -7.90 -2.09 4.50
CA GLY A 232 -9.16 -1.37 4.37
C GLY A 232 -9.29 -0.27 5.44
N PRO A 233 -10.19 0.71 5.26
CA PRO A 233 -10.48 1.73 6.26
C PRO A 233 -10.83 1.15 7.64
N ALA A 234 -11.53 0.01 7.67
CA ALA A 234 -11.88 -0.70 8.90
C ALA A 234 -10.65 -1.31 9.60
N ASP A 235 -9.72 -1.91 8.85
CA ASP A 235 -8.48 -2.47 9.42
C ASP A 235 -7.59 -1.36 9.98
N ARG A 236 -7.54 -0.21 9.30
CA ARG A 236 -6.86 1.00 9.79
C ARG A 236 -7.50 1.49 11.08
N ALA A 237 -8.82 1.61 11.13
CA ALA A 237 -9.55 2.02 12.32
C ALA A 237 -9.32 1.07 13.51
N ILE A 238 -9.35 -0.25 13.28
CA ILE A 238 -9.09 -1.28 14.31
C ILE A 238 -7.64 -1.20 14.82
N ALA A 239 -6.68 -1.04 13.91
CA ALA A 239 -5.27 -0.98 14.28
C ALA A 239 -4.91 0.36 14.96
N GLU A 240 -5.51 1.46 14.55
CA GLU A 240 -5.41 2.76 15.22
C GLU A 240 -6.03 2.73 16.61
N THR A 241 -7.19 2.10 16.80
CA THR A 241 -7.77 1.92 18.15
C THR A 241 -6.86 1.06 19.03
N ARG A 242 -6.26 -0.01 18.49
CA ARG A 242 -5.25 -0.80 19.23
C ARG A 242 -4.00 0.03 19.58
N ARG A 243 -3.50 0.87 18.66
CA ARG A 243 -2.38 1.79 18.92
C ARG A 243 -2.71 2.81 20.00
N LYS A 244 -3.91 3.38 19.97
CA LYS A 244 -4.41 4.33 20.99
C LYS A 244 -4.55 3.64 22.35
N ASN A 245 -5.09 2.42 22.41
CA ASN A 245 -5.24 1.67 23.66
C ASN A 245 -3.90 1.24 24.26
N LYS A 246 -2.90 0.86 23.44
CA LYS A 246 -1.53 0.61 23.91
C LYS A 246 -0.89 1.87 24.49
N LYS A 247 -1.03 3.02 23.81
CA LYS A 247 -0.56 4.32 24.35
C LYS A 247 -1.27 4.73 25.65
N ALA A 248 -2.54 4.36 25.81
CA ALA A 248 -3.32 4.66 27.02
C ALA A 248 -2.97 3.76 28.22
N HIS A 249 -2.43 2.56 27.98
CA HIS A 249 -2.06 1.61 29.04
C HIS A 249 -0.57 1.58 29.39
N GLY A 250 0.26 2.44 28.78
CA GLY A 250 1.62 2.69 29.25
C GLY A 250 2.52 1.45 29.31
N GLU A 251 2.51 0.63 28.27
CA GLU A 251 3.59 -0.33 27.97
C GLU A 251 4.51 0.21 26.86
#